data_AF-S3AQ63-F1
#
_entry.id   AF-S3AQ63-F1
#
_cell.length_a   1.000
_cell.length_b   1.000
_cell.length_c   1.000
_cell.angle_alpha   90.00
_cell.angle_beta   90.00
_cell.angle_gamma   90.00
#
_symmetry.space_group_name_H-M   'P 1'
#
loop_
_entity.id
_entity.type
_entity.pdbx_description
1 polymer ?
#
loop_
_entity_poly.entity_id
_entity_poly.type
_entity_poly.pdbx_seq_one_letter_code
_entity_poly.pdbx_strand_id
1 'polypeptide(L)'
;MTGPSNWTPDSLSIQVKGEITGGFTEDYIKGLLLFTYPGSNQQISSTSLEYSPSDEEIVNWIDHNTPFILRLKGGSEGHAITACGYVFETGVSAVYAQDSASGKREILHKDDEGRFGYTFCDNETYFYWERTIVLTGWQKPGNGDKWVYFDRHGNYATGWFGFEDETYYFSESGEMQTGWVKINGLWFYFSISGKMQTGWVSVDGYWYYLDDSGRLLHSQWLSYKGDYYYLDSSGKMRTGWLVYNGTYYYLGSDGVMRTGWVKDGGNWYYMNSDGSIRVGWLVKDGSYYYLDSNGRMITGWYRISGDWYFFNSDGTMATGWLERGGSWYYLSSSGIMQTGWLNSSGHTFYLNQDGSMRTGWLYYGGNNYYLRYDNNRPVSGGPTGSMIYSRKARIGGVTYEFNARGEAYKALPGNIVPKAYKPIVEAA
;
A
#
# COMPACT_ATOMS: atom_id res chain seq x y z
N MET A 1 43.49 20.55 4.38
CA MET A 1 42.46 20.08 5.33
C MET A 1 42.67 20.77 6.67
N THR A 2 41.79 21.67 7.09
CA THR A 2 41.81 22.24 8.45
C THR A 2 40.48 21.95 9.11
N GLY A 3 40.39 20.80 9.77
CA GLY A 3 39.21 20.37 10.52
C GLY A 3 39.60 19.31 11.56
N PRO A 4 38.91 19.24 12.71
CA PRO A 4 39.30 18.41 13.85
C PRO A 4 38.91 16.94 13.68
N SER A 5 38.97 16.40 12.46
CA SER A 5 38.69 14.98 12.27
C SER A 5 39.93 14.17 12.65
N ASN A 6 39.76 13.11 13.44
CA ASN A 6 40.82 12.17 13.83
C ASN A 6 41.35 11.33 12.63
N TRP A 7 40.82 11.60 11.44
CA TRP A 7 41.19 11.03 10.15
C TRP A 7 41.94 12.03 9.29
N THR A 8 42.14 13.24 9.81
CA THR A 8 43.08 14.14 9.19
C THR A 8 44.47 13.48 9.23
N PRO A 9 45.25 13.68 8.18
CA PRO A 9 46.64 13.28 8.08
C PRO A 9 47.48 13.78 9.26
N ASP A 10 47.10 14.94 9.82
CA ASP A 10 47.59 15.46 11.10
C ASP A 10 47.32 14.50 12.28
N SER A 11 46.10 14.00 12.41
CA SER A 11 45.71 13.07 13.47
C SER A 11 46.34 11.70 13.32
N LEU A 12 46.40 11.18 12.09
CA LEU A 12 47.05 9.90 11.80
C LEU A 12 48.56 9.99 12.06
N SER A 13 49.23 11.05 11.60
CA SER A 13 50.66 11.25 11.83
C SER A 13 51.00 11.41 13.32
N ILE A 14 50.15 12.08 14.11
CA ILE A 14 50.32 12.16 15.57
C ILE A 14 50.28 10.77 16.22
N GLN A 15 49.41 9.87 15.75
CA GLN A 15 49.35 8.49 16.27
C GLN A 15 50.57 7.65 15.86
N VAL A 16 51.16 7.92 14.69
CA VAL A 16 52.35 7.21 14.19
C VAL A 16 53.64 7.72 14.88
N LYS A 17 53.55 8.79 15.68
CA LYS A 17 54.73 9.55 16.12
C LYS A 17 55.73 8.71 16.93
N GLY A 18 56.84 8.33 16.31
CA GLY A 18 57.90 7.52 16.93
C GLY A 18 57.60 6.01 17.06
N GLU A 19 56.51 5.48 16.49
CA GLU A 19 56.15 4.04 16.59
C GLU A 19 56.56 3.20 15.36
N ILE A 20 56.72 3.86 14.20
CA ILE A 20 57.29 3.27 12.99
C ILE A 20 58.71 3.79 12.86
N THR A 21 59.65 3.13 13.53
CA THR A 21 61.07 3.50 13.56
C THR A 21 61.88 2.28 13.15
N GLY A 22 62.18 2.13 11.85
CA GLY A 22 63.14 1.10 11.45
C GLY A 22 62.86 0.39 10.12
N GLY A 23 61.68 0.55 9.53
CA GLY A 23 61.39 -0.09 8.25
C GLY A 23 61.50 -1.63 8.28
N PHE A 24 61.31 -2.26 9.43
CA PHE A 24 61.23 -3.72 9.51
C PHE A 24 59.80 -4.20 9.21
N THR A 25 59.61 -5.50 8.99
CA THR A 25 58.28 -6.09 8.77
C THR A 25 57.34 -5.85 9.95
N GLU A 26 57.88 -5.77 11.17
CA GLU A 26 57.11 -5.50 12.39
C GLU A 26 56.53 -4.07 12.42
N ASP A 27 57.26 -3.07 11.93
CA ASP A 27 56.79 -1.68 11.85
C ASP A 27 55.71 -1.51 10.78
N TYR A 28 55.76 -2.35 9.74
CA TYR A 28 54.72 -2.43 8.73
C TYR A 28 53.42 -3.05 9.27
N ILE A 29 53.52 -4.10 10.08
CA ILE A 29 52.36 -4.67 10.76
C ILE A 29 51.74 -3.60 11.66
N LYS A 30 52.54 -2.85 12.44
CA LYS A 30 52.05 -1.72 13.24
C LYS A 30 51.36 -0.66 12.39
N GLY A 31 51.90 -0.32 11.22
CA GLY A 31 51.29 0.62 10.27
C GLY A 31 49.84 0.27 9.88
N LEU A 32 49.55 -1.02 9.68
CA LEU A 32 48.19 -1.50 9.41
C LEU A 32 47.25 -1.35 10.64
N LEU A 33 47.80 -1.36 11.85
CA LEU A 33 47.04 -1.22 13.10
C LEU A 33 46.74 0.25 13.45
N LEU A 34 47.30 1.23 12.73
CA LEU A 34 47.17 2.66 13.04
C LEU A 34 45.86 3.27 12.56
N PHE A 35 45.22 2.69 11.55
CA PHE A 35 43.86 3.08 11.21
C PHE A 35 42.93 2.53 12.30
N THR A 36 42.65 3.34 13.31
CA THR A 36 41.66 3.06 14.37
C THR A 36 40.53 4.07 14.38
N TYR A 37 39.33 3.65 14.80
CA TYR A 37 38.19 4.55 14.90
C TYR A 37 38.44 5.64 15.96
N PRO A 38 37.99 6.89 15.74
CA PRO A 38 38.15 7.99 16.69
C PRO A 38 37.69 7.62 18.10
N GLY A 39 38.60 7.66 19.09
CA GLY A 39 38.26 7.37 20.49
C GLY A 39 38.00 5.89 20.79
N SER A 40 38.46 4.97 19.93
CA SER A 40 38.29 3.53 20.07
C SER A 40 39.59 2.78 19.72
N ASN A 41 39.76 1.59 20.29
CA ASN A 41 40.83 0.66 19.88
C ASN A 41 40.40 -0.25 18.72
N GLN A 42 39.21 -0.03 18.15
CA GLN A 42 38.71 -0.81 17.03
C GLN A 42 39.48 -0.44 15.75
N GLN A 43 40.07 -1.46 15.12
CA GLN A 43 40.78 -1.32 13.87
C GLN A 43 39.84 -1.14 12.69
N ILE A 44 40.29 -0.31 11.76
CA ILE A 44 39.72 -0.10 10.45
C ILE A 44 40.39 -1.05 9.47
N SER A 45 39.62 -1.54 8.51
CA SER A 45 40.15 -2.42 7.48
C SER A 45 41.07 -1.60 6.57
N SER A 46 42.29 -2.11 6.40
CA SER A 46 43.34 -1.53 5.58
C SER A 46 44.16 -2.63 4.93
N THR A 47 44.86 -2.29 3.85
CA THR A 47 45.78 -3.20 3.17
C THR A 47 47.04 -2.46 2.74
N SER A 48 48.07 -3.22 2.38
CA SER A 48 49.23 -2.66 1.70
C SER A 48 49.21 -2.97 0.22
N LEU A 49 49.65 -1.98 -0.53
CA LEU A 49 49.98 -2.08 -1.92
C LEU A 49 51.49 -2.29 -2.02
N GLU A 50 51.90 -3.27 -2.83
CA GLU A 50 53.31 -3.63 -3.11
C GLU A 50 53.78 -3.07 -4.48
N TYR A 51 53.05 -2.10 -5.04
CA TYR A 51 53.42 -1.35 -6.23
C TYR A 51 53.39 0.17 -5.99
N SER A 52 54.27 0.91 -6.66
CA SER A 52 54.25 2.36 -6.61
C SER A 52 52.93 2.88 -7.16
N PRO A 53 52.14 3.63 -6.37
CA PRO A 53 50.87 4.15 -6.84
C PRO A 53 51.09 5.11 -8.00
N SER A 54 50.18 5.07 -8.96
CA SER A 54 50.12 6.02 -10.06
C SER A 54 49.74 7.41 -9.56
N ASP A 55 50.04 8.43 -10.36
CA ASP A 55 49.61 9.80 -10.06
C ASP A 55 48.08 9.89 -9.96
N GLU A 56 47.36 9.12 -10.79
CA GLU A 56 45.89 9.05 -10.77
C GLU A 56 45.36 8.48 -9.44
N GLU A 57 45.94 7.41 -8.91
CA GLU A 57 45.55 6.86 -7.60
C GLU A 57 45.81 7.84 -6.46
N ILE A 58 46.99 8.48 -6.46
CA ILE A 58 47.33 9.47 -5.43
C ILE A 58 46.39 10.67 -5.51
N VAL A 59 46.09 11.18 -6.71
CA VAL A 59 45.10 12.25 -6.94
C VAL A 59 43.74 11.82 -6.41
N ASN A 60 43.30 10.62 -6.76
CA ASN A 60 41.99 10.11 -6.35
C ASN A 60 41.87 10.03 -4.83
N TRP A 61 42.89 9.54 -4.12
CA TRP A 61 42.86 9.50 -2.66
C TRP A 61 42.87 10.91 -2.06
N ILE A 62 43.66 11.82 -2.62
CA ILE A 62 43.78 13.20 -2.15
C ILE A 62 42.47 13.98 -2.33
N ASP A 63 41.93 14.01 -3.55
CA ASP A 63 40.75 14.81 -3.92
C ASP A 63 39.51 14.37 -3.11
N HIS A 64 39.49 13.12 -2.69
CA HIS A 64 38.40 12.52 -1.93
C HIS A 64 38.72 12.37 -0.44
N ASN A 65 39.71 13.11 0.05
CA ASN A 65 40.09 13.18 1.46
C ASN A 65 40.34 11.79 2.11
N THR A 66 40.86 10.84 1.33
CA THR A 66 41.16 9.48 1.77
C THR A 66 42.60 9.43 2.28
N PRO A 67 42.81 9.12 3.57
CA PRO A 67 44.16 9.05 4.11
C PRO A 67 44.91 7.79 3.65
N PHE A 68 46.21 7.92 3.45
CA PHE A 68 47.12 6.80 3.14
C PHE A 68 48.48 7.02 3.81
N ILE A 69 49.22 5.92 4.01
CA ILE A 69 50.57 5.94 4.57
C ILE A 69 51.54 5.52 3.48
N LEU A 70 52.49 6.39 3.16
CA LEU A 70 53.60 6.07 2.28
C LEU A 70 54.77 5.56 3.11
N ARG A 71 55.24 4.36 2.77
CA ARG A 71 56.49 3.82 3.26
C ARG A 71 57.57 4.04 2.21
N LEU A 72 58.63 4.68 2.65
CA LEU A 72 59.75 5.12 1.85
C LEU A 72 61.02 4.38 2.32
N LYS A 73 61.95 4.08 1.40
CA LYS A 73 63.22 3.40 1.69
C LYS A 73 64.40 4.22 1.19
N GLY A 74 65.45 4.34 2.01
CA GLY A 74 66.70 5.07 1.71
C GLY A 74 67.14 6.07 2.80
N GLY A 75 68.45 6.22 3.01
CA GLY A 75 69.10 7.26 3.83
C GLY A 75 68.86 7.23 5.35
N SER A 76 69.61 6.40 6.09
CA SER A 76 69.60 6.24 7.56
C SER A 76 68.22 6.18 8.24
N GLU A 77 67.77 4.93 8.43
CA GLU A 77 66.55 4.48 9.12
C GLU A 77 65.23 4.73 8.36
N GLY A 78 64.42 3.67 8.21
CA GLY A 78 63.19 3.69 7.42
C GLY A 78 62.09 4.55 8.08
N HIS A 79 61.88 5.74 7.54
CA HIS A 79 60.81 6.67 7.89
C HIS A 79 59.49 6.26 7.20
N ALA A 80 58.37 6.37 7.92
CA ALA A 80 57.03 6.34 7.31
C ALA A 80 56.45 7.75 7.29
N ILE A 81 55.75 8.05 6.20
CA ILE A 81 55.17 9.37 5.99
C ILE A 81 53.67 9.20 5.83
N THR A 82 52.91 9.84 6.73
CA THR A 82 51.48 10.00 6.54
C THR A 82 51.30 11.15 5.56
N ALA A 83 50.70 10.89 4.40
CA ALA A 83 50.57 11.88 3.34
C ALA A 83 49.12 12.28 3.11
N CYS A 84 48.94 13.56 2.82
CA CYS A 84 47.77 14.09 2.14
C CYS A 84 48.16 15.35 1.41
N GLY A 85 47.71 15.55 0.20
CA GLY A 85 48.29 16.59 -0.64
C GLY A 85 47.27 17.48 -1.29
N TYR A 86 47.80 18.35 -2.13
CA TYR A 86 47.07 19.07 -3.17
C TYR A 86 47.82 18.79 -4.47
N VAL A 87 47.11 18.63 -5.57
CA VAL A 87 47.68 18.29 -6.88
C VAL A 87 47.76 19.56 -7.74
N PHE A 88 48.87 19.78 -8.45
CA PHE A 88 48.96 20.83 -9.47
C PHE A 88 48.39 20.32 -10.81
N GLU A 89 47.87 21.22 -11.66
CA GLU A 89 47.05 20.90 -12.86
C GLU A 89 47.68 19.93 -13.90
N THR A 90 48.95 19.53 -13.76
CA THR A 90 49.68 18.67 -14.70
C THR A 90 50.14 17.32 -14.11
N GLY A 91 49.69 16.94 -12.91
CA GLY A 91 50.04 15.67 -12.24
C GLY A 91 50.53 15.85 -10.79
N VAL A 92 50.88 14.76 -10.11
CA VAL A 92 51.37 14.80 -8.72
C VAL A 92 52.86 15.19 -8.70
N SER A 93 53.14 16.48 -8.76
CA SER A 93 54.51 17.00 -8.64
C SER A 93 54.99 17.16 -7.19
N ALA A 94 54.04 17.20 -6.24
CA ALA A 94 54.34 17.21 -4.83
C ALA A 94 53.19 16.64 -3.98
N VAL A 95 53.52 16.09 -2.81
CA VAL A 95 52.53 15.71 -1.78
C VAL A 95 52.88 16.35 -0.45
N TYR A 96 51.87 16.80 0.29
CA TYR A 96 52.08 17.24 1.66
C TYR A 96 52.12 16.01 2.57
N ALA A 97 53.09 16.02 3.46
CA ALA A 97 53.56 14.86 4.17
C ALA A 97 53.85 15.26 5.60
N GLN A 98 53.52 14.39 6.54
CA GLN A 98 53.99 14.54 7.90
C GLN A 98 54.86 13.35 8.26
N ASP A 99 56.12 13.64 8.56
CA ASP A 99 57.11 12.64 8.96
C ASP A 99 56.74 12.07 10.32
N SER A 100 56.62 10.75 10.42
CA SER A 100 56.23 10.08 11.67
C SER A 100 57.29 10.21 12.76
N ALA A 101 58.58 10.34 12.43
CA ALA A 101 59.63 10.39 13.44
C ALA A 101 59.68 11.75 14.16
N SER A 102 59.63 12.84 13.38
CA SER A 102 59.77 14.21 13.86
C SER A 102 58.44 14.91 14.12
N GLY A 103 57.36 14.45 13.48
CA GLY A 103 56.06 15.13 13.45
C GLY A 103 56.08 16.43 12.65
N LYS A 104 57.15 16.72 11.90
CA LYS A 104 57.23 17.89 11.02
C LYS A 104 56.38 17.68 9.78
N ARG A 105 55.72 18.75 9.35
CA ARG A 105 54.96 18.78 8.11
C ARG A 105 55.82 19.36 7.01
N GLU A 106 55.89 18.68 5.88
CA GLU A 106 56.83 18.95 4.81
C GLU A 106 56.16 18.71 3.45
N ILE A 107 56.78 19.22 2.39
CA ILE A 107 56.36 18.97 1.02
C ILE A 107 57.37 18.02 0.40
N LEU A 108 56.91 16.85 -0.06
CA LEU A 108 57.72 15.92 -0.84
C LEU A 108 57.57 16.27 -2.30
N HIS A 109 58.69 16.56 -2.96
CA HIS A 109 58.71 16.82 -4.39
C HIS A 109 59.04 15.55 -5.17
N LYS A 110 58.37 15.37 -6.31
CA LYS A 110 58.64 14.30 -7.24
C LYS A 110 59.80 14.72 -8.17
N ASP A 111 60.84 13.90 -8.28
CA ASP A 111 61.96 14.13 -9.19
C ASP A 111 61.65 13.71 -10.63
N ASP A 112 62.58 13.96 -11.56
CA ASP A 112 62.45 13.62 -12.99
C ASP A 112 62.31 12.11 -13.25
N GLU A 113 62.67 11.27 -12.29
CA GLU A 113 62.54 9.81 -12.32
C GLU A 113 61.24 9.33 -11.64
N GLY A 114 60.43 10.26 -11.15
CA GLY A 114 59.15 9.99 -10.52
C GLY A 114 59.21 9.60 -9.05
N ARG A 115 60.36 9.79 -8.38
CA ARG A 115 60.58 9.46 -6.96
C ARG A 115 60.28 10.65 -6.08
N PHE A 116 59.69 10.41 -4.90
CA PHE A 116 59.49 11.46 -3.90
C PHE A 116 60.78 11.67 -3.08
N GLY A 117 61.32 12.89 -3.12
CA GLY A 117 62.49 13.31 -2.35
C GLY A 117 62.11 14.25 -1.19
N TYR A 118 62.98 14.28 -0.18
CA TYR A 118 62.88 15.21 0.94
C TYR A 118 64.27 15.79 1.28
N THR A 119 64.35 17.08 1.59
CA THR A 119 65.61 17.74 1.90
C THR A 119 65.82 17.79 3.42
N PHE A 120 66.86 17.11 3.91
CA PHE A 120 67.23 17.17 5.32
C PHE A 120 68.52 17.97 5.46
N CYS A 121 68.45 19.15 6.09
CA CYS A 121 69.61 19.96 6.47
C CYS A 121 70.68 20.06 5.37
N ASP A 122 70.35 20.78 4.30
CA ASP A 122 71.23 21.13 3.16
C ASP A 122 71.70 19.96 2.28
N ASN A 123 71.27 18.72 2.54
CA ASN A 123 71.46 17.56 1.66
C ASN A 123 70.10 16.96 1.26
N GLU A 124 69.83 16.92 -0.03
CA GLU A 124 68.67 16.22 -0.58
C GLU A 124 68.79 14.72 -0.27
N THR A 125 67.82 14.18 0.48
CA THR A 125 67.71 12.75 0.75
C THR A 125 66.58 12.20 -0.12
N TYR A 126 66.96 11.42 -1.12
CA TYR A 126 66.01 10.78 -2.01
C TYR A 126 65.52 9.47 -1.40
N PHE A 127 64.21 9.28 -1.46
CA PHE A 127 63.58 8.06 -1.01
C PHE A 127 62.98 7.33 -2.20
N TYR A 128 63.04 6.01 -2.20
CA TYR A 128 62.26 5.21 -3.12
C TYR A 128 61.00 4.69 -2.45
N TRP A 129 59.93 4.62 -3.23
CA TRP A 129 58.68 4.03 -2.79
C TRP A 129 58.90 2.56 -2.42
N GLU A 130 58.37 2.14 -1.27
CA GLU A 130 58.45 0.75 -0.82
C GLU A 130 57.07 0.10 -0.68
N ARG A 131 56.13 0.76 0.01
CA ARG A 131 54.76 0.29 0.24
C ARG A 131 53.80 1.46 0.46
N THR A 132 52.53 1.27 0.13
CA THR A 132 51.45 2.20 0.49
C THR A 132 50.42 1.46 1.31
N ILE A 133 50.05 1.98 2.48
CA ILE A 133 48.91 1.46 3.25
C ILE A 133 47.69 2.32 2.95
N VAL A 134 46.61 1.67 2.52
CA VAL A 134 45.34 2.30 2.16
C VAL A 134 44.18 1.69 2.94
N LEU A 135 43.10 2.46 3.12
CA LEU A 135 41.84 1.96 3.66
C LEU A 135 41.17 0.99 2.68
N THR A 136 40.47 -0.01 3.20
CA THR A 136 39.68 -0.95 2.40
C THR A 136 38.35 -1.27 3.08
N GLY A 137 37.40 -1.81 2.32
CA GLY A 137 36.09 -2.22 2.81
C GLY A 137 35.20 -1.07 3.28
N TRP A 138 34.18 -1.43 4.08
CA TRP A 138 33.18 -0.49 4.61
C TRP A 138 33.74 0.39 5.73
N GLN A 139 33.69 1.71 5.54
CA GLN A 139 34.21 2.71 6.48
C GLN A 139 33.24 3.87 6.70
N LYS A 140 33.39 4.58 7.83
CA LYS A 140 32.79 5.90 8.09
C LYS A 140 33.87 6.93 8.40
N PRO A 141 34.58 7.48 7.39
CA PRO A 141 35.67 8.41 7.64
C PRO A 141 35.19 9.73 8.26
N GLY A 142 36.05 10.37 9.05
CA GLY A 142 35.96 11.81 9.35
C GLY A 142 34.88 12.28 10.34
N ASN A 143 34.26 11.39 11.12
CA ASN A 143 33.04 11.67 11.91
C ASN A 143 31.79 11.97 11.04
N GLY A 144 31.77 11.53 9.78
CA GLY A 144 30.57 11.61 8.94
C GLY A 144 29.50 10.59 9.37
N ASP A 145 28.23 10.93 9.16
CA ASP A 145 27.11 10.01 9.44
C ASP A 145 26.94 8.92 8.35
N LYS A 146 27.64 9.06 7.22
CA LYS A 146 27.48 8.24 6.01
C LYS A 146 28.57 7.18 5.87
N TRP A 147 28.18 6.03 5.33
CA TRP A 147 29.10 4.94 4.98
C TRP A 147 29.76 5.19 3.63
N VAL A 148 31.00 4.74 3.47
CA VAL A 148 31.80 4.71 2.24
C VAL A 148 32.34 3.28 2.10
N TYR A 149 32.57 2.81 0.87
CA TYR A 149 33.24 1.54 0.63
C TYR A 149 34.53 1.78 -0.15
N PHE A 150 35.66 1.30 0.36
CA PHE A 150 36.95 1.33 -0.34
C PHE A 150 37.26 -0.04 -0.96
N ASP A 151 37.67 -0.06 -2.23
CA ASP A 151 38.16 -1.28 -2.87
C ASP A 151 39.55 -1.68 -2.34
N ARG A 152 40.12 -2.76 -2.88
CA ARG A 152 41.46 -3.25 -2.48
C ARG A 152 42.61 -2.29 -2.83
N HIS A 153 42.35 -1.28 -3.65
CA HIS A 153 43.29 -0.25 -4.07
C HIS A 153 43.09 1.05 -3.29
N GLY A 154 42.12 1.11 -2.36
CA GLY A 154 41.82 2.32 -1.59
C GLY A 154 40.98 3.34 -2.35
N ASN A 155 40.41 2.98 -3.50
CA ASN A 155 39.46 3.82 -4.22
C ASN A 155 38.07 3.62 -3.63
N TYR A 156 37.34 4.71 -3.39
CA TYR A 156 35.98 4.61 -2.88
C TYR A 156 34.98 4.29 -4.01
N ALA A 157 33.89 3.61 -3.65
CA ALA A 157 32.81 3.28 -4.58
C ALA A 157 31.95 4.52 -4.92
N THR A 158 31.59 4.66 -6.19
CA THR A 158 30.62 5.64 -6.70
C THR A 158 29.54 4.94 -7.50
N GLY A 159 28.34 5.54 -7.54
CA GLY A 159 27.23 5.01 -8.32
C GLY A 159 26.79 3.62 -7.85
N TRP A 160 26.39 2.77 -8.79
CA TRP A 160 25.89 1.42 -8.51
C TRP A 160 27.03 0.49 -8.06
N PHE A 161 26.84 -0.13 -6.90
CA PHE A 161 27.84 -1.00 -6.29
C PHE A 161 27.21 -2.31 -5.78
N GLY A 162 27.78 -3.44 -6.17
CA GLY A 162 27.36 -4.77 -5.73
C GLY A 162 28.33 -5.38 -4.71
N PHE A 163 27.81 -5.92 -3.61
CA PHE A 163 28.61 -6.56 -2.56
C PHE A 163 27.80 -7.66 -1.86
N GLU A 164 28.33 -8.89 -1.82
CA GLU A 164 27.70 -10.05 -1.16
C GLU A 164 26.21 -10.23 -1.52
N ASP A 165 25.91 -10.26 -2.82
CA ASP A 165 24.56 -10.38 -3.41
C ASP A 165 23.62 -9.19 -3.16
N GLU A 166 24.11 -8.12 -2.52
CA GLU A 166 23.36 -6.91 -2.23
C GLU A 166 23.77 -5.77 -3.16
N THR A 167 22.84 -4.87 -3.46
CA THR A 167 23.08 -3.69 -4.30
C THR A 167 22.98 -2.41 -3.47
N TYR A 168 23.94 -1.51 -3.65
CA TYR A 168 24.05 -0.22 -3.00
C TYR A 168 24.17 0.88 -4.06
N TYR A 169 23.96 2.12 -3.64
CA TYR A 169 24.25 3.28 -4.49
C TYR A 169 25.02 4.33 -3.70
N PHE A 170 26.10 4.83 -4.28
CA PHE A 170 26.97 5.86 -3.71
C PHE A 170 26.85 7.14 -4.52
N SER A 171 26.90 8.29 -3.85
CA SER A 171 27.03 9.59 -4.54
C SER A 171 28.36 9.68 -5.28
N GLU A 172 28.53 10.73 -6.08
CA GLU A 172 29.82 11.07 -6.69
C GLU A 172 30.90 11.37 -5.65
N SER A 173 30.52 11.82 -4.44
CA SER A 173 31.44 12.00 -3.30
C SER A 173 31.72 10.73 -2.51
N GLY A 174 31.15 9.58 -2.91
CA GLY A 174 31.38 8.30 -2.25
C GLY A 174 30.51 8.02 -1.04
N GLU A 175 29.48 8.81 -0.81
CA GLU A 175 28.57 8.61 0.32
C GLU A 175 27.48 7.61 -0.06
N MET A 176 27.35 6.54 0.72
CA MET A 176 26.31 5.55 0.58
C MET A 176 24.93 6.18 0.80
N GLN A 177 24.06 6.03 -0.19
CA GLN A 177 22.72 6.55 -0.16
C GLN A 177 21.76 5.62 0.61
N THR A 178 20.77 6.24 1.26
CA THR A 178 19.76 5.58 2.08
C THR A 178 18.42 6.27 1.86
N GLY A 179 17.30 5.57 2.04
CA GLY A 179 15.96 6.10 1.81
C GLY A 179 15.63 6.23 0.32
N TRP A 180 14.75 7.16 -0.02
CA TRP A 180 14.35 7.42 -1.39
C TRP A 180 15.44 8.16 -2.17
N VAL A 181 15.87 7.61 -3.30
CA VAL A 181 16.90 8.20 -4.17
C VAL A 181 16.40 8.18 -5.60
N LYS A 182 16.55 9.31 -6.31
CA LYS A 182 16.20 9.43 -7.72
C LYS A 182 17.45 9.34 -8.58
N ILE A 183 17.56 8.28 -9.37
CA ILE A 183 18.71 7.97 -10.22
C ILE A 183 18.23 7.92 -11.67
N ASN A 184 18.78 8.78 -12.53
CA ASN A 184 18.41 8.87 -13.95
C ASN A 184 16.89 8.97 -14.20
N GLY A 185 16.19 9.74 -13.37
CA GLY A 185 14.74 9.94 -13.49
C GLY A 185 13.87 8.89 -12.79
N LEU A 186 14.46 7.78 -12.34
CA LEU A 186 13.76 6.66 -11.70
C LEU A 186 13.96 6.68 -10.19
N TRP A 187 12.94 6.30 -9.44
CA TRP A 187 13.00 6.24 -7.97
C TRP A 187 13.37 4.84 -7.49
N PHE A 188 14.28 4.79 -6.52
CA PHE A 188 14.71 3.60 -5.80
C PHE A 188 14.60 3.86 -4.31
N TYR A 189 14.50 2.79 -3.52
CA TYR A 189 14.52 2.88 -2.07
C TYR A 189 15.65 2.01 -1.50
N PHE A 190 16.51 2.61 -0.68
CA PHE A 190 17.59 1.94 0.02
C PHE A 190 17.27 1.88 1.51
N SER A 191 17.49 0.74 2.16
CA SER A 191 17.28 0.61 3.60
C SER A 191 18.24 1.52 4.39
N ILE A 192 18.10 1.56 5.71
CA ILE A 192 19.04 2.29 6.57
C ILE A 192 20.46 1.72 6.53
N SER A 193 20.60 0.44 6.14
CA SER A 193 21.90 -0.20 5.88
C SER A 193 22.42 0.07 4.47
N GLY A 194 21.71 0.86 3.65
CA GLY A 194 22.03 1.16 2.26
C GLY A 194 21.69 0.08 1.24
N LYS A 195 21.06 -1.03 1.65
CA LYS A 195 20.68 -2.10 0.73
C LYS A 195 19.49 -1.68 -0.11
N MET A 196 19.59 -1.77 -1.43
CA MET A 196 18.48 -1.52 -2.35
C MET A 196 17.34 -2.49 -2.04
N GLN A 197 16.12 -1.97 -1.94
CA GLN A 197 14.93 -2.78 -1.69
C GLN A 197 14.23 -3.13 -3.00
N THR A 198 13.64 -4.32 -3.03
CA THR A 198 12.74 -4.81 -4.07
C THR A 198 11.44 -5.31 -3.44
N GLY A 199 10.38 -5.41 -4.22
CA GLY A 199 9.06 -5.82 -3.73
C GLY A 199 8.39 -4.76 -2.84
N TRP A 200 7.58 -5.21 -1.89
CA TRP A 200 6.81 -4.34 -1.00
C TRP A 200 7.68 -3.68 0.08
N VAL A 201 7.60 -2.35 0.19
CA VAL A 201 8.22 -1.59 1.29
C VAL A 201 7.18 -0.70 1.97
N SER A 202 7.30 -0.55 3.30
CA SER A 202 6.48 0.36 4.09
C SER A 202 7.36 1.53 4.55
N VAL A 203 6.97 2.75 4.14
CA VAL A 203 7.69 3.98 4.46
C VAL A 203 6.68 5.05 4.87
N ASP A 204 6.86 5.62 6.06
CA ASP A 204 6.00 6.66 6.64
C ASP A 204 4.50 6.33 6.63
N GLY A 205 4.17 5.07 6.90
CA GLY A 205 2.77 4.59 6.96
C GLY A 205 2.13 4.30 5.60
N TYR A 206 2.89 4.37 4.51
CA TYR A 206 2.44 4.03 3.16
C TYR A 206 3.20 2.84 2.60
N TRP A 207 2.51 2.02 1.83
CA TRP A 207 3.11 0.90 1.10
C TRP A 207 3.45 1.31 -0.33
N TYR A 208 4.61 0.87 -0.80
CA TYR A 208 5.11 1.05 -2.16
C TYR A 208 5.59 -0.29 -2.70
N TYR A 209 5.68 -0.42 -4.01
CA TYR A 209 6.24 -1.60 -4.65
C TYR A 209 7.40 -1.22 -5.57
N LEU A 210 8.55 -1.84 -5.34
CA LEU A 210 9.73 -1.74 -6.19
C LEU A 210 9.80 -3.00 -7.04
N ASP A 211 10.04 -2.87 -8.34
CA ASP A 211 10.20 -4.04 -9.21
C ASP A 211 11.50 -4.81 -8.90
N ASP A 212 11.75 -5.90 -9.63
CA ASP A 212 12.93 -6.74 -9.41
C ASP A 212 14.25 -6.00 -9.71
N SER A 213 14.19 -4.87 -10.41
CA SER A 213 15.33 -3.97 -10.64
C SER A 213 15.41 -2.84 -9.60
N GLY A 214 14.54 -2.83 -8.59
CA GLY A 214 14.47 -1.83 -7.52
C GLY A 214 13.72 -0.54 -7.90
N ARG A 215 13.12 -0.48 -9.09
CA ARG A 215 12.44 0.74 -9.57
C ARG A 215 11.04 0.83 -8.98
N LEU A 216 10.68 2.02 -8.48
CA LEU A 216 9.35 2.29 -7.96
C LEU A 216 8.28 2.15 -9.06
N LEU A 217 7.31 1.27 -8.83
CA LEU A 217 6.09 1.23 -9.61
C LEU A 217 5.11 2.30 -9.12
N HIS A 218 4.49 2.99 -10.07
CA HIS A 218 3.48 4.02 -9.81
C HIS A 218 2.49 4.12 -10.98
N SER A 219 1.35 4.76 -10.73
CA SER A 219 0.26 4.99 -11.70
C SER A 219 -0.24 3.73 -12.41
N GLN A 220 -0.26 2.58 -11.74
CA GLN A 220 -0.54 1.30 -12.40
C GLN A 220 -1.16 0.25 -11.47
N TRP A 221 -1.82 -0.72 -12.08
CA TRP A 221 -2.20 -1.96 -11.42
C TRP A 221 -0.99 -2.87 -11.28
N LEU A 222 -0.89 -3.53 -10.12
CA LEU A 222 0.12 -4.53 -9.81
C LEU A 222 -0.58 -5.86 -9.51
N SER A 223 -0.16 -6.91 -10.23
CA SER A 223 -0.52 -8.30 -9.90
C SER A 223 0.61 -8.91 -9.07
N TYR A 224 0.32 -9.29 -7.84
CA TYR A 224 1.29 -9.88 -6.92
C TYR A 224 0.69 -11.07 -6.19
N LYS A 225 1.27 -12.26 -6.39
CA LYS A 225 0.84 -13.53 -5.78
C LYS A 225 -0.66 -13.87 -5.98
N GLY A 226 -1.23 -13.47 -7.12
CA GLY A 226 -2.63 -13.73 -7.46
C GLY A 226 -3.61 -12.64 -7.02
N ASP A 227 -3.14 -11.66 -6.24
CA ASP A 227 -3.91 -10.50 -5.84
C ASP A 227 -3.58 -9.27 -6.70
N TYR A 228 -4.54 -8.34 -6.79
CA TYR A 228 -4.39 -7.10 -7.53
C TYR A 228 -4.37 -5.90 -6.58
N TYR A 229 -3.43 -4.99 -6.82
CA TYR A 229 -3.23 -3.75 -6.07
C TYR A 229 -3.14 -2.59 -7.05
N TYR A 230 -3.35 -1.37 -6.58
CA TYR A 230 -3.15 -0.18 -7.40
C TYR A 230 -2.19 0.80 -6.72
N LEU A 231 -1.15 1.21 -7.44
CA LEU A 231 -0.17 2.19 -7.01
C LEU A 231 -0.53 3.52 -7.64
N ASP A 232 -0.72 4.55 -6.83
CA ASP A 232 -1.08 5.89 -7.31
C ASP A 232 0.08 6.61 -7.99
N SER A 233 -0.13 7.87 -8.39
CA SER A 233 0.88 8.67 -9.09
C SER A 233 2.15 8.95 -8.28
N SER A 234 2.09 8.80 -6.96
CA SER A 234 3.25 8.89 -6.06
C SER A 234 3.86 7.52 -5.73
N GLY A 235 3.30 6.45 -6.28
CA GLY A 235 3.69 5.06 -6.00
C GLY A 235 3.06 4.48 -4.73
N LYS A 236 2.22 5.23 -4.03
CA LYS A 236 1.55 4.76 -2.82
C LYS A 236 0.45 3.77 -3.18
N MET A 237 0.40 2.66 -2.47
CA MET A 237 -0.66 1.67 -2.57
C MET A 237 -2.00 2.29 -2.15
N ARG A 238 -3.01 2.17 -3.00
CA ARG A 238 -4.37 2.64 -2.73
C ARG A 238 -5.15 1.63 -1.90
N THR A 239 -6.01 2.17 -1.05
CA THR A 239 -7.06 1.45 -0.32
C THR A 239 -8.39 2.18 -0.50
N GLY A 240 -9.50 1.51 -0.21
CA GLY A 240 -10.86 2.02 -0.38
C GLY A 240 -11.26 2.15 -1.85
N TRP A 241 -12.16 3.10 -2.13
CA TRP A 241 -12.66 3.35 -3.48
C TRP A 241 -11.58 3.91 -4.42
N LEU A 242 -11.52 3.31 -5.60
CA LEU A 242 -10.65 3.69 -6.70
C LEU A 242 -11.49 3.90 -7.96
N VAL A 243 -11.27 5.02 -8.65
CA VAL A 243 -11.79 5.22 -10.01
C VAL A 243 -10.65 5.04 -10.99
N TYR A 244 -10.80 4.09 -11.92
CA TYR A 244 -9.82 3.81 -12.95
C TYR A 244 -10.53 3.71 -14.31
N ASN A 245 -10.14 4.57 -15.25
CA ASN A 245 -10.78 4.69 -16.58
C ASN A 245 -12.31 4.82 -16.54
N GLY A 246 -12.84 5.56 -15.56
CA GLY A 246 -14.28 5.79 -15.39
C GLY A 246 -15.03 4.66 -14.68
N THR A 247 -14.36 3.56 -14.34
CA THR A 247 -14.94 2.42 -13.61
C THR A 247 -14.51 2.46 -12.15
N TYR A 248 -15.42 2.12 -11.23
CA TYR A 248 -15.14 2.04 -9.81
C TYR A 248 -14.68 0.63 -9.41
N TYR A 249 -13.67 0.59 -8.56
CA TYR A 249 -13.09 -0.58 -7.91
C TYR A 249 -13.04 -0.33 -6.40
N TYR A 250 -12.98 -1.40 -5.61
CA TYR A 250 -12.81 -1.31 -4.17
C TYR A 250 -11.58 -2.09 -3.73
N LEU A 251 -10.63 -1.39 -3.10
CA LEU A 251 -9.37 -1.94 -2.60
C LEU A 251 -9.54 -2.09 -1.08
N GLY A 252 -9.24 -3.26 -0.52
CA GLY A 252 -9.34 -3.49 0.92
C GLY A 252 -8.37 -2.62 1.72
N SER A 253 -8.44 -2.71 3.05
CA SER A 253 -7.46 -2.05 3.94
C SER A 253 -6.05 -2.62 3.77
N ASP A 254 -5.95 -3.86 3.29
CA ASP A 254 -4.74 -4.55 2.84
C ASP A 254 -4.30 -4.16 1.41
N GLY A 255 -5.05 -3.29 0.72
CA GLY A 255 -4.80 -2.87 -0.66
C GLY A 255 -5.25 -3.87 -1.72
N VAL A 256 -5.76 -5.04 -1.33
CA VAL A 256 -6.20 -6.06 -2.28
C VAL A 256 -7.53 -5.65 -2.91
N MET A 257 -7.59 -5.67 -4.24
CA MET A 257 -8.83 -5.46 -4.99
C MET A 257 -9.88 -6.51 -4.62
N ARG A 258 -11.05 -6.05 -4.20
CA ARG A 258 -12.16 -6.93 -3.79
C ARG A 258 -13.02 -7.33 -4.99
N THR A 259 -13.48 -8.58 -4.94
CA THR A 259 -14.54 -9.13 -5.80
C THR A 259 -15.68 -9.63 -4.89
N GLY A 260 -16.89 -9.75 -5.44
CA GLY A 260 -18.08 -10.13 -4.68
C GLY A 260 -18.63 -9.02 -3.79
N TRP A 261 -19.32 -9.40 -2.71
CA TRP A 261 -19.98 -8.45 -1.80
C TRP A 261 -18.98 -7.66 -0.95
N VAL A 262 -19.15 -6.34 -0.93
CA VAL A 262 -18.39 -5.40 -0.10
C VAL A 262 -19.36 -4.55 0.70
N LYS A 263 -19.09 -4.37 1.99
CA LYS A 263 -19.84 -3.44 2.85
C LYS A 263 -18.97 -2.23 3.17
N ASP A 264 -19.43 -1.05 2.80
CA ASP A 264 -18.74 0.21 3.06
C ASP A 264 -19.73 1.33 3.38
N GLY A 265 -19.42 2.15 4.38
CA GLY A 265 -20.27 3.27 4.79
C GLY A 265 -21.74 2.89 5.09
N GLY A 266 -21.97 1.68 5.61
CA GLY A 266 -23.33 1.16 5.89
C GLY A 266 -24.09 0.60 4.68
N ASN A 267 -23.56 0.75 3.47
CA ASN A 267 -24.15 0.23 2.24
C ASN A 267 -23.45 -1.05 1.79
N TRP A 268 -24.18 -1.91 1.08
CA TRP A 268 -23.61 -3.07 0.39
C TRP A 268 -23.42 -2.74 -1.08
N TYR A 269 -22.32 -3.24 -1.65
CA TYR A 269 -21.95 -3.13 -3.05
C TYR A 269 -21.56 -4.52 -3.53
N TYR A 270 -21.65 -4.76 -4.83
CA TYR A 270 -21.14 -5.99 -5.43
C TYR A 270 -20.07 -5.64 -6.46
N MET A 271 -18.89 -6.25 -6.33
CA MET A 271 -17.78 -6.13 -7.27
C MET A 271 -17.78 -7.36 -8.18
N ASN A 272 -17.78 -7.16 -9.49
CA ASN A 272 -17.70 -8.24 -10.47
C ASN A 272 -16.36 -9.01 -10.34
N SER A 273 -16.22 -10.11 -11.07
CA SER A 273 -15.00 -10.93 -11.05
C SER A 273 -13.76 -10.19 -11.56
N ASP A 274 -13.93 -9.17 -12.40
CA ASP A 274 -12.86 -8.27 -12.87
C ASP A 274 -12.60 -7.09 -11.90
N GLY A 275 -13.29 -7.07 -10.76
CA GLY A 275 -13.20 -6.03 -9.74
C GLY A 275 -14.01 -4.77 -10.01
N SER A 276 -14.67 -4.65 -11.18
CA SER A 276 -15.54 -3.51 -11.48
C SER A 276 -16.81 -3.52 -10.62
N ILE A 277 -17.31 -2.36 -10.24
CA ILE A 277 -18.58 -2.25 -9.51
C ILE A 277 -19.76 -2.77 -10.34
N ARG A 278 -20.70 -3.48 -9.70
CA ARG A 278 -21.98 -3.89 -10.29
C ARG A 278 -23.04 -2.81 -10.07
N VAL A 279 -23.79 -2.52 -11.13
CA VAL A 279 -25.01 -1.72 -11.09
C VAL A 279 -26.17 -2.51 -11.71
N GLY A 280 -27.40 -2.18 -11.34
CA GLY A 280 -28.61 -2.82 -11.82
C GLY A 280 -28.83 -4.23 -11.25
N TRP A 281 -29.49 -5.08 -12.03
CA TRP A 281 -29.84 -6.45 -11.62
C TRP A 281 -28.60 -7.33 -11.41
N LEU A 282 -28.61 -8.11 -10.34
CA LEU A 282 -27.62 -9.13 -10.03
C LEU A 282 -28.33 -10.44 -9.67
N VAL A 283 -27.86 -11.54 -10.24
CA VAL A 283 -28.26 -12.89 -9.84
C VAL A 283 -27.09 -13.56 -9.15
N LYS A 284 -27.26 -13.96 -7.89
CA LYS A 284 -26.22 -14.62 -7.11
C LYS A 284 -26.85 -15.74 -6.28
N ASP A 285 -26.34 -16.95 -6.48
CA ASP A 285 -26.76 -18.17 -5.76
C ASP A 285 -28.29 -18.39 -5.81
N GLY A 286 -28.88 -18.17 -7.00
CA GLY A 286 -30.32 -18.32 -7.24
C GLY A 286 -31.19 -17.15 -6.75
N SER A 287 -30.62 -16.18 -6.05
CA SER A 287 -31.32 -14.99 -5.56
C SER A 287 -31.09 -13.78 -6.47
N TYR A 288 -32.10 -12.90 -6.54
CA TYR A 288 -32.05 -11.66 -7.31
C TYR A 288 -31.83 -10.47 -6.37
N TYR A 289 -30.95 -9.57 -6.77
CA TYR A 289 -30.63 -8.32 -6.07
C TYR A 289 -30.69 -7.17 -7.08
N TYR A 290 -30.82 -5.95 -6.57
CA TYR A 290 -30.70 -4.75 -7.39
C TYR A 290 -29.73 -3.76 -6.75
N LEU A 291 -28.78 -3.30 -7.55
CA LEU A 291 -27.80 -2.28 -7.19
C LEU A 291 -28.21 -0.98 -7.89
N ASP A 292 -28.28 0.13 -7.16
CA ASP A 292 -28.64 1.43 -7.74
C ASP A 292 -27.58 1.95 -8.72
N SER A 293 -27.77 3.16 -9.27
CA SER A 293 -26.81 3.76 -10.20
C SER A 293 -25.43 4.07 -9.59
N ASN A 294 -25.34 4.09 -8.26
CA ASN A 294 -24.09 4.23 -7.51
C ASN A 294 -23.56 2.86 -7.01
N GLY A 295 -24.19 1.75 -7.42
CA GLY A 295 -23.84 0.40 -7.02
C GLY A 295 -24.33 -0.02 -5.64
N ARG A 296 -25.14 0.78 -4.95
CA ARG A 296 -25.66 0.45 -3.62
C ARG A 296 -26.77 -0.58 -3.72
N MET A 297 -26.69 -1.63 -2.91
CA MET A 297 -27.71 -2.66 -2.82
C MET A 297 -28.99 -2.08 -2.24
N ILE A 298 -30.07 -2.25 -2.98
CA ILE A 298 -31.40 -1.84 -2.57
C ILE A 298 -31.99 -2.82 -1.56
N THR A 299 -32.66 -2.26 -0.56
CA THR A 299 -33.56 -2.97 0.36
C THR A 299 -34.88 -2.21 0.43
N GLY A 300 -35.97 -2.90 0.77
CA GLY A 300 -37.32 -2.34 0.80
C GLY A 300 -37.97 -2.19 -0.58
N TRP A 301 -39.00 -1.35 -0.64
CA TRP A 301 -39.71 -1.04 -1.88
C TRP A 301 -38.86 -0.19 -2.82
N TYR A 302 -38.77 -0.60 -4.09
CA TYR A 302 -38.03 0.14 -5.10
C TYR A 302 -38.68 0.00 -6.47
N ARG A 303 -38.65 1.07 -7.25
CA ARG A 303 -39.31 1.13 -8.55
C ARG A 303 -38.29 1.05 -9.68
N ILE A 304 -38.41 0.03 -10.53
CA ILE A 304 -37.47 -0.26 -11.62
C ILE A 304 -38.26 -0.27 -12.92
N SER A 305 -37.91 0.61 -13.85
CA SER A 305 -38.56 0.71 -15.17
C SER A 305 -40.09 0.84 -15.14
N GLY A 306 -40.64 1.44 -14.07
CA GLY A 306 -42.08 1.66 -13.91
C GLY A 306 -42.78 0.66 -13.00
N ASP A 307 -42.16 -0.48 -12.72
CA ASP A 307 -42.70 -1.56 -11.89
C ASP A 307 -42.16 -1.51 -10.46
N TRP A 308 -42.98 -1.89 -9.49
CA TRP A 308 -42.59 -1.96 -8.08
C TRP A 308 -42.07 -3.34 -7.72
N TYR A 309 -40.97 -3.36 -6.99
CA TYR A 309 -40.34 -4.55 -6.43
C TYR A 309 -40.14 -4.35 -4.93
N PHE A 310 -40.02 -5.45 -4.20
CA PHE A 310 -39.63 -5.41 -2.80
C PHE A 310 -38.36 -6.24 -2.61
N PHE A 311 -37.34 -5.66 -1.98
CA PHE A 311 -36.11 -6.33 -1.59
C PHE A 311 -36.09 -6.51 -0.07
N ASN A 312 -35.77 -7.71 0.41
CA ASN A 312 -35.67 -8.01 1.83
C ASN A 312 -34.48 -7.28 2.46
N SER A 313 -34.35 -7.36 3.79
CA SER A 313 -33.25 -6.71 4.52
C SER A 313 -31.85 -7.22 4.13
N ASP A 314 -31.78 -8.44 3.60
CA ASP A 314 -30.55 -9.02 3.03
C ASP A 314 -30.35 -8.67 1.54
N GLY A 315 -31.25 -7.88 0.97
CA GLY A 315 -31.23 -7.45 -0.44
C GLY A 315 -31.87 -8.43 -1.42
N THR A 316 -32.35 -9.60 -0.97
CA THR A 316 -32.98 -10.56 -1.87
C THR A 316 -34.35 -10.06 -2.34
N MET A 317 -34.65 -10.19 -3.63
CA MET A 317 -35.94 -9.84 -4.21
C MET A 317 -37.04 -10.77 -3.70
N ALA A 318 -38.12 -10.20 -3.17
CA ALA A 318 -39.29 -10.95 -2.74
C ALA A 318 -40.17 -11.37 -3.92
N THR A 319 -40.80 -12.54 -3.78
CA THR A 319 -41.82 -13.07 -4.70
C THR A 319 -42.98 -13.64 -3.88
N GLY A 320 -44.16 -13.75 -4.48
CA GLY A 320 -45.36 -14.27 -3.82
C GLY A 320 -45.99 -13.25 -2.85
N TRP A 321 -46.72 -13.78 -1.85
CA TRP A 321 -47.38 -12.96 -0.83
C TRP A 321 -46.39 -12.32 0.13
N LEU A 322 -46.54 -11.02 0.37
CA LEU A 322 -45.67 -10.20 1.22
C LEU A 322 -46.51 -9.38 2.20
N GLU A 323 -46.26 -9.52 3.51
CA GLU A 323 -46.86 -8.67 4.53
C GLU A 323 -45.91 -7.53 4.94
N ARG A 324 -46.35 -6.28 4.82
CA ARG A 324 -45.62 -5.09 5.27
C ARG A 324 -46.57 -4.03 5.79
N GLY A 325 -46.27 -3.48 6.96
CA GLY A 325 -47.04 -2.37 7.55
C GLY A 325 -48.52 -2.69 7.78
N GLY A 326 -48.85 -3.95 8.10
CA GLY A 326 -50.24 -4.41 8.28
C GLY A 326 -51.04 -4.61 7.00
N SER A 327 -50.41 -4.48 5.83
CA SER A 327 -51.02 -4.76 4.52
C SER A 327 -50.34 -5.94 3.83
N TRP A 328 -51.13 -6.70 3.09
CA TRP A 328 -50.62 -7.78 2.24
C TRP A 328 -50.45 -7.29 0.80
N TYR A 329 -49.39 -7.73 0.14
CA TYR A 329 -49.07 -7.44 -1.25
C TYR A 329 -48.78 -8.76 -1.96
N TYR A 330 -48.84 -8.77 -3.29
CA TYR A 330 -48.42 -9.93 -4.07
C TYR A 330 -47.41 -9.52 -5.14
N LEU A 331 -46.24 -10.16 -5.13
CA LEU A 331 -45.17 -10.00 -6.09
C LEU A 331 -45.20 -11.21 -7.03
N SER A 332 -45.13 -10.98 -8.34
CA SER A 332 -45.09 -12.08 -9.32
C SER A 332 -43.81 -12.92 -9.17
N SER A 333 -43.69 -14.00 -9.94
CA SER A 333 -42.45 -14.78 -10.02
C SER A 333 -41.26 -13.97 -10.53
N SER A 334 -41.52 -12.90 -11.29
CA SER A 334 -40.51 -11.92 -11.71
C SER A 334 -40.29 -10.79 -10.69
N GLY A 335 -40.95 -10.84 -9.53
CA GLY A 335 -40.84 -9.85 -8.45
C GLY A 335 -41.68 -8.60 -8.61
N ILE A 336 -42.46 -8.47 -9.70
CA ILE A 336 -43.28 -7.29 -9.98
C ILE A 336 -44.53 -7.30 -9.09
N MET A 337 -44.76 -6.22 -8.36
CA MET A 337 -45.97 -6.01 -7.55
C MET A 337 -47.21 -6.00 -8.44
N GLN A 338 -48.18 -6.87 -8.10
CA GLN A 338 -49.43 -6.98 -8.81
C GLN A 338 -50.48 -6.02 -8.26
N THR A 339 -51.36 -5.55 -9.14
CA THR A 339 -52.54 -4.76 -8.83
C THR A 339 -53.77 -5.34 -9.53
N GLY A 340 -54.97 -5.03 -9.06
CA GLY A 340 -56.22 -5.54 -9.61
C GLY A 340 -56.55 -6.97 -9.16
N TRP A 341 -57.31 -7.69 -9.99
CA TRP A 341 -57.74 -9.06 -9.71
C TRP A 341 -56.57 -10.05 -9.82
N LEU A 342 -56.35 -10.85 -8.78
CA LEU A 342 -55.30 -11.87 -8.71
C LEU A 342 -55.90 -13.24 -8.41
N ASN A 343 -55.48 -14.26 -9.15
CA ASN A 343 -55.72 -15.65 -8.79
C ASN A 343 -54.46 -16.26 -8.18
N SER A 344 -54.57 -16.75 -6.94
CA SER A 344 -53.47 -17.38 -6.22
C SER A 344 -54.00 -18.57 -5.42
N SER A 345 -53.37 -19.74 -5.57
CA SER A 345 -53.72 -20.98 -4.84
C SER A 345 -55.21 -21.35 -4.91
N GLY A 346 -55.85 -21.16 -6.06
CA GLY A 346 -57.28 -21.49 -6.27
C GLY A 346 -58.27 -20.48 -5.72
N HIS A 347 -57.82 -19.31 -5.25
CA HIS A 347 -58.66 -18.24 -4.74
C HIS A 347 -58.42 -16.93 -5.52
N THR A 348 -59.48 -16.16 -5.79
CA THR A 348 -59.34 -14.80 -6.32
C THR A 348 -59.25 -13.78 -5.18
N PHE A 349 -58.33 -12.84 -5.33
CA PHE A 349 -58.10 -11.69 -4.46
C PHE A 349 -58.19 -10.42 -5.30
N TYR A 350 -58.28 -9.26 -4.63
CA TYR A 350 -58.15 -7.97 -5.29
C TYR A 350 -57.07 -7.15 -4.60
N LEU A 351 -56.13 -6.63 -5.38
CA LEU A 351 -55.05 -5.76 -4.94
C LEU A 351 -55.40 -4.35 -5.41
N ASN A 352 -55.37 -3.37 -4.50
CA ASN A 352 -55.60 -1.98 -4.84
C ASN A 352 -54.48 -1.44 -5.76
N GLN A 353 -54.62 -0.21 -6.27
CA GLN A 353 -53.61 0.40 -7.13
C GLN A 353 -52.26 0.64 -6.42
N ASP A 354 -52.27 0.77 -5.09
CA ASP A 354 -51.06 0.83 -4.26
C ASP A 354 -50.48 -0.56 -3.95
N GLY A 355 -51.08 -1.63 -4.48
CA GLY A 355 -50.71 -3.03 -4.29
C GLY A 355 -51.27 -3.68 -3.03
N SER A 356 -51.89 -2.92 -2.12
CA SER A 356 -52.44 -3.49 -0.88
C SER A 356 -53.63 -4.40 -1.15
N MET A 357 -53.68 -5.55 -0.48
CA MET A 357 -54.78 -6.51 -0.63
C MET A 357 -56.06 -5.95 -0.01
N ARG A 358 -57.11 -5.89 -0.81
CA ARG A 358 -58.43 -5.44 -0.38
C ARG A 358 -59.10 -6.50 0.49
N THR A 359 -59.73 -6.04 1.56
CA THR A 359 -60.69 -6.82 2.35
C THR A 359 -62.01 -6.05 2.44
N GLY A 360 -63.09 -6.76 2.76
CA GLY A 360 -64.44 -6.22 2.84
C GLY A 360 -65.09 -6.00 1.47
N TRP A 361 -66.03 -5.06 1.42
CA TRP A 361 -66.76 -4.73 0.20
C TRP A 361 -65.87 -4.01 -0.83
N LEU A 362 -66.02 -4.42 -2.09
CA LEU A 362 -65.39 -3.83 -3.27
C LEU A 362 -66.45 -3.59 -4.35
N TYR A 363 -66.50 -2.38 -4.88
CA TYR A 363 -67.27 -2.07 -6.08
C TYR A 363 -66.32 -1.99 -7.29
N TYR A 364 -66.54 -2.83 -8.30
CA TYR A 364 -65.69 -2.90 -9.48
C TYR A 364 -66.51 -3.26 -10.72
N GLY A 365 -66.31 -2.52 -11.83
CA GLY A 365 -66.96 -2.83 -13.11
C GLY A 365 -68.50 -2.85 -13.07
N GLY A 366 -69.12 -2.07 -12.19
CA GLY A 366 -70.58 -2.03 -12.03
C GLY A 366 -71.14 -2.98 -10.96
N ASN A 367 -70.32 -3.87 -10.39
CA ASN A 367 -70.76 -4.93 -9.50
C ASN A 367 -70.12 -4.84 -8.10
N ASN A 368 -70.81 -5.39 -7.10
CA ASN A 368 -70.30 -5.49 -5.73
C ASN A 368 -69.72 -6.89 -5.48
N TYR A 369 -68.54 -6.94 -4.89
CA TYR A 369 -67.84 -8.15 -4.47
C TYR A 369 -67.52 -8.06 -2.98
N TYR A 370 -67.40 -9.21 -2.32
CA TYR A 370 -66.96 -9.26 -0.93
C TYR A 370 -65.68 -10.10 -0.81
N LEU A 371 -64.60 -9.43 -0.37
CA LEU A 371 -63.30 -10.01 -0.08
C LEU A 371 -63.26 -10.32 1.42
N ARG A 372 -62.96 -11.56 1.81
CA ARG A 372 -63.04 -12.01 3.20
C ARG A 372 -62.20 -11.14 4.13
N TYR A 373 -62.74 -10.85 5.31
CA TYR A 373 -62.05 -10.14 6.40
C TYR A 373 -61.90 -11.09 7.59
N ASP A 374 -60.74 -11.07 8.25
CA ASP A 374 -60.35 -11.96 9.35
C ASP A 374 -61.30 -11.92 10.56
N ASN A 375 -61.90 -10.75 10.85
CA ASN A 375 -62.83 -10.57 11.97
C ASN A 375 -64.24 -11.12 11.71
N ASN A 376 -64.53 -11.54 10.47
CA ASN A 376 -65.59 -12.50 10.21
C ASN A 376 -64.92 -13.88 10.18
N ARG A 377 -64.98 -14.64 11.28
CA ARG A 377 -64.96 -16.10 11.17
C ARG A 377 -66.31 -16.51 10.54
N PRO A 378 -66.37 -17.03 9.30
CA PRO A 378 -67.46 -17.94 9.00
C PRO A 378 -66.91 -19.28 8.52
N VAL A 379 -67.40 -20.33 9.17
CA VAL A 379 -67.93 -21.56 8.56
C VAL A 379 -67.48 -21.73 7.09
N SER A 380 -66.42 -22.52 6.87
CA SER A 380 -65.99 -23.10 5.59
C SER A 380 -65.95 -22.18 4.35
N GLY A 381 -64.75 -21.86 3.80
CA GLY A 381 -64.69 -21.50 2.37
C GLY A 381 -63.54 -20.64 1.80
N GLY A 382 -62.44 -20.41 2.51
CA GLY A 382 -61.23 -19.78 1.92
C GLY A 382 -60.46 -18.84 2.86
N PRO A 383 -59.23 -18.43 2.49
CA PRO A 383 -58.36 -17.57 3.31
C PRO A 383 -58.83 -16.11 3.36
N THR A 384 -58.32 -15.33 4.32
CA THR A 384 -58.53 -13.87 4.40
C THR A 384 -58.18 -13.18 3.08
N GLY A 385 -58.97 -12.19 2.67
CA GLY A 385 -58.81 -11.47 1.39
C GLY A 385 -59.40 -12.18 0.18
N SER A 386 -59.68 -13.49 0.25
CA SER A 386 -60.27 -14.20 -0.89
C SER A 386 -61.72 -13.80 -1.13
N MET A 387 -62.11 -13.77 -2.40
CA MET A 387 -63.47 -13.47 -2.83
C MET A 387 -64.43 -14.60 -2.47
N ILE A 388 -65.67 -14.25 -2.13
CA ILE A 388 -66.75 -15.22 -1.90
C ILE A 388 -67.42 -15.59 -3.24
N TYR A 389 -67.56 -16.88 -3.50
CA TYR A 389 -68.34 -17.45 -4.63
C TYR A 389 -69.52 -18.31 -4.16
N SER A 390 -69.81 -18.34 -2.86
CA SER A 390 -70.88 -19.19 -2.32
C SER A 390 -72.25 -18.58 -2.65
N ARG A 391 -73.24 -19.42 -3.00
CA ARG A 391 -74.61 -18.97 -3.32
C ARG A 391 -75.20 -18.04 -2.25
N LYS A 392 -74.84 -18.20 -0.98
CA LYS A 392 -75.23 -17.35 0.15
C LYS A 392 -74.05 -17.14 1.10
N ALA A 393 -73.89 -15.94 1.66
CA ALA A 393 -72.99 -15.67 2.78
C ALA A 393 -73.55 -14.58 3.71
N ARG A 394 -73.29 -14.71 5.01
CA ARG A 394 -73.72 -13.71 6.02
C ARG A 394 -72.59 -12.75 6.35
N ILE A 395 -72.81 -11.45 6.13
CA ILE A 395 -71.82 -10.38 6.27
C ILE A 395 -72.48 -9.25 7.07
N GLY A 396 -71.86 -8.83 8.18
CA GLY A 396 -72.40 -7.72 9.00
C GLY A 396 -73.82 -7.97 9.49
N GLY A 397 -74.21 -9.23 9.70
CA GLY A 397 -75.56 -9.63 10.14
C GLY A 397 -76.58 -9.88 9.03
N VAL A 398 -76.31 -9.44 7.79
CA VAL A 398 -77.19 -9.60 6.62
C VAL A 398 -76.72 -10.76 5.74
N THR A 399 -77.66 -11.54 5.19
CA THR A 399 -77.34 -12.62 4.23
C THR A 399 -77.41 -12.09 2.81
N TYR A 400 -76.32 -12.25 2.05
CA TYR A 400 -76.23 -11.86 0.65
C TYR A 400 -76.16 -13.10 -0.24
N GLU A 401 -76.78 -13.03 -1.42
CA GLU A 401 -76.61 -14.02 -2.48
C GLU A 401 -75.55 -13.56 -3.49
N PHE A 402 -74.66 -14.49 -3.85
CA PHE A 402 -73.60 -14.27 -4.82
C PHE A 402 -73.77 -15.22 -6.00
N ASN A 403 -73.51 -14.73 -7.20
CA ASN A 403 -73.53 -15.58 -8.40
C ASN A 403 -72.20 -16.35 -8.55
N ALA A 404 -72.08 -17.17 -9.60
CA ALA A 404 -70.89 -17.96 -9.88
C ALA A 404 -69.62 -17.13 -10.14
N ARG A 405 -69.77 -15.83 -10.44
CA ARG A 405 -68.66 -14.88 -10.63
C ARG A 405 -68.29 -14.13 -9.33
N GLY A 406 -69.00 -14.40 -8.24
CA GLY A 406 -68.80 -13.72 -6.95
C GLY A 406 -69.47 -12.35 -6.84
N GLU A 407 -70.37 -12.00 -7.76
CA GLU A 407 -71.10 -10.73 -7.73
C GLU A 407 -72.28 -10.82 -6.76
N ALA A 408 -72.34 -9.90 -5.80
CA ALA A 408 -73.46 -9.78 -4.87
C ALA A 408 -74.65 -9.13 -5.58
N TYR A 409 -75.72 -9.89 -5.81
CA TYR A 409 -76.88 -9.44 -6.59
C TYR A 409 -78.15 -9.29 -5.75
N LYS A 410 -78.17 -9.78 -4.51
CA LYS A 410 -79.34 -9.69 -3.64
C LYS A 410 -78.96 -9.71 -2.16
N ALA A 411 -79.49 -8.76 -1.39
CA ALA A 411 -79.54 -8.85 0.07
C ALA A 411 -80.86 -9.51 0.46
N LEU A 412 -80.79 -10.59 1.24
CA LEU A 412 -81.98 -11.25 1.78
C LEU A 412 -82.39 -10.55 3.09
N PRO A 413 -83.70 -10.32 3.31
CA PRO A 413 -84.20 -9.92 4.62
C PRO A 413 -83.75 -10.94 5.68
N GLY A 414 -82.98 -10.51 6.66
CA GLY A 414 -82.61 -11.33 7.80
C GLY A 414 -83.54 -11.02 8.97
N ASN A 415 -84.15 -12.05 9.57
CA ASN A 415 -84.75 -11.93 10.90
C ASN A 415 -83.72 -11.32 11.85
N ILE A 416 -83.95 -10.07 12.25
CA ILE A 416 -83.31 -9.48 13.41
C ILE A 416 -83.71 -10.40 14.57
N VAL A 417 -82.84 -11.30 15.00
CA VAL A 417 -82.95 -11.80 16.38
C VAL A 417 -82.52 -10.61 17.22
N PRO A 418 -83.40 -9.98 18.02
CA PRO A 418 -83.00 -8.87 18.85
C PRO A 418 -82.01 -9.42 19.87
N LYS A 419 -80.72 -9.10 19.73
CA LYS A 419 -79.83 -9.19 20.88
C LYS A 419 -80.26 -8.07 21.81
N ALA A 420 -81.12 -8.41 22.77
CA ALA A 420 -81.27 -7.61 23.97
C ALA A 420 -79.89 -7.57 24.65
N TYR A 421 -79.19 -6.45 24.49
CA TYR A 421 -78.13 -6.06 25.41
C TYR A 421 -78.34 -4.60 25.77
N LYS A 422 -78.51 -4.39 27.07
CA LYS A 422 -78.83 -3.12 27.73
C LYS A 422 -77.77 -2.04 27.44
N PRO A 423 -78.17 -0.76 27.45
CA PRO A 423 -77.25 0.37 27.39
C PRO A 423 -76.66 0.67 28.77
N ILE A 424 -75.34 0.89 28.87
CA ILE A 424 -74.67 1.64 29.95
C ILE A 424 -73.46 2.36 29.33
N VAL A 425 -73.58 3.63 28.92
CA VAL A 425 -73.22 4.92 29.59
C VAL A 425 -71.96 5.53 28.98
N GLU A 426 -72.04 6.85 28.80
CA GLU A 426 -71.08 7.78 28.19
C GLU A 426 -69.73 7.89 28.90
N ALA A 427 -68.82 8.52 28.16
CA ALA A 427 -67.45 8.85 28.49
C ALA A 427 -67.27 9.76 29.71
N ALA A 428 -66.08 9.66 30.30
CA ALA A 428 -65.26 10.81 30.66
C ALA A 428 -63.85 10.58 30.07
#